data_AF-J9FGT1-F1
#
_entry.id   AF-J9FGT1-F1
#
_cell.length_a   1.000
_cell.length_b   1.000
_cell.length_c   1.000
_cell.angle_alpha   90.00
_cell.angle_beta   90.00
_cell.angle_gamma   90.00
#
_symmetry.space_group_name_H-M   'P 1'
#
loop_
_entity.id
_entity.type
_entity.pdbx_description
1 polymer ?
#
loop_
_entity_poly.entity_id
_entity_poly.type
_entity_poly.pdbx_seq_one_letter_code
_entity_poly.pdbx_strand_id
1 'polypeptide(L)'
;MMCHFKLEFIMKKHFLYTLLLGAAFSFTACDEDFDDVAAPQAWPQEESVTIPGFSATAVESIDLANAGEDVVVFNPQLPTDLPEGVVIANYRLEVTPSVADGGDTPAAEQAKVTIQATSEGTVAAKDLQAAVEEFFGKRPVERSMNAVLYADMMQGGQATLLTAASFIIKATPKAPQISQHYYLIGAPSKWEPTEVSMPFSHSGKDVYEDPIFSIVFAVQDGETWFAVSDDKAVEANDWSLVFGCAEGNGENGMEGSLNRRSVLGNDGSWKVVVDGDAKFIKMTLNMMEYTYKLEKLNFAEYIYEVGDNNNWGQGYALHSPQMDGVYHAALSLKGGFKLRSNLNDWNGSGNWGLNANNDEGILINDGGSGNIQAPQEGFYWVSVDLANLTYQLQSFEQMGIIGDGQPGGWNADTPMNYDDSEKCWKAQGVVLTAGKEIKFRSVGTWDLANFGGSLDNLIYNAGNIRVAEGGTFTVKLYLETAGKYHAKLIKE
;
A
#
# COMPACT_ATOMS: atom_id res chain seq x y z
N MET A 1 -6.20 -57.61 -31.55
CA MET A 1 -7.55 -57.01 -31.65
C MET A 1 -7.57 -55.81 -30.72
N MET A 2 -7.66 -54.61 -31.30
CA MET A 2 -8.04 -53.28 -30.76
C MET A 2 -7.80 -52.99 -29.26
N CYS A 3 -6.91 -52.07 -28.87
CA CYS A 3 -7.00 -50.59 -29.00
C CYS A 3 -8.08 -49.97 -28.08
N HIS A 4 -7.68 -49.17 -27.09
CA HIS A 4 -8.09 -47.77 -26.87
C HIS A 4 -7.56 -47.26 -25.51
N PHE A 5 -6.50 -46.46 -25.54
CA PHE A 5 -6.15 -45.53 -24.46
C PHE A 5 -6.98 -44.26 -24.65
N LYS A 6 -7.70 -43.84 -23.60
CA LYS A 6 -8.53 -42.63 -23.58
C LYS A 6 -7.66 -41.48 -23.05
N LEU A 7 -7.27 -40.55 -23.92
CA LEU A 7 -6.61 -39.29 -23.53
C LEU A 7 -7.71 -38.20 -23.47
N GLU A 8 -7.92 -37.60 -22.30
CA GLU A 8 -8.76 -36.42 -22.15
C GLU A 8 -8.02 -35.18 -22.68
N PHE A 9 -8.64 -34.45 -23.62
CA PHE A 9 -8.16 -33.17 -24.11
C PHE A 9 -8.84 -32.03 -23.32
N ILE A 10 -8.05 -31.31 -22.54
CA ILE A 10 -8.39 -29.99 -22.01
C ILE A 10 -7.98 -28.95 -23.07
N MET A 11 -8.94 -28.26 -23.67
CA MET A 11 -8.69 -27.16 -24.62
C MET A 11 -8.50 -25.83 -23.86
N LYS A 12 -7.25 -25.36 -23.73
CA LYS A 12 -6.92 -23.94 -23.53
C LYS A 12 -6.73 -23.29 -24.90
N LYS A 13 -7.51 -22.27 -25.24
CA LYS A 13 -7.35 -21.47 -26.46
C LYS A 13 -6.33 -20.35 -26.22
N HIS A 14 -5.11 -20.53 -26.70
CA HIS A 14 -4.20 -19.44 -27.06
C HIS A 14 -3.90 -19.57 -28.55
N PHE A 15 -4.28 -18.56 -29.34
CA PHE A 15 -3.97 -18.45 -30.77
C PHE A 15 -2.99 -17.28 -30.90
N LEU A 16 -1.69 -17.55 -30.99
CA LEU A 16 -0.88 -17.76 -32.19
C LEU A 16 -0.24 -16.45 -32.68
N TYR A 17 0.81 -16.03 -31.97
CA TYR A 17 1.89 -15.21 -32.54
C TYR A 17 2.96 -16.16 -33.05
N THR A 18 3.22 -16.17 -34.36
CA THR A 18 4.53 -16.42 -34.96
C THR A 18 4.43 -16.37 -36.48
N LEU A 19 5.12 -15.43 -37.12
CA LEU A 19 6.15 -15.82 -38.08
C LEU A 19 7.20 -14.71 -38.16
N LEU A 20 8.35 -14.99 -37.56
CA LEU A 20 9.58 -14.22 -37.67
C LEU A 20 10.61 -15.19 -38.26
N LEU A 21 11.04 -14.92 -39.50
CA LEU A 21 12.30 -15.38 -40.09
C LEU A 21 12.92 -14.10 -40.67
N GLY A 22 14.07 -13.58 -40.28
CA GLY A 22 15.22 -14.16 -39.60
C GLY A 22 16.40 -14.19 -40.57
N ALA A 23 17.18 -13.09 -40.64
CA ALA A 23 18.61 -13.09 -40.95
C ALA A 23 19.17 -11.66 -40.89
N ALA A 24 19.95 -11.39 -39.85
CA ALA A 24 20.87 -10.26 -39.83
C ALA A 24 22.13 -10.64 -40.63
N PHE A 25 22.48 -9.84 -41.64
CA PHE A 25 23.86 -9.71 -42.12
C PHE A 25 24.13 -8.23 -42.40
N SER A 26 24.97 -7.64 -41.58
CA SER A 26 25.53 -6.30 -41.78
C SER A 26 26.73 -6.37 -42.73
N PHE A 27 26.64 -5.69 -43.87
CA PHE A 27 27.79 -5.06 -44.55
C PHE A 27 27.32 -3.78 -45.26
N THR A 28 28.22 -2.81 -45.26
CA THR A 28 28.06 -1.39 -45.62
C THR A 28 27.96 -1.13 -47.13
N ALA A 29 27.28 -0.01 -47.45
CA ALA A 29 27.36 0.82 -48.66
C ALA A 29 26.74 0.26 -49.97
N CYS A 30 25.62 0.86 -50.38
CA CYS A 30 25.45 1.58 -51.66
C CYS A 30 24.09 2.32 -51.61
N ASP A 31 24.11 3.62 -51.92
CA ASP A 31 22.94 4.45 -52.23
C ASP A 31 22.15 3.81 -53.37
N GLU A 32 20.95 3.29 -53.11
CA GLU A 32 19.90 3.20 -54.13
C GLU A 32 18.55 3.53 -53.48
N ASP A 33 17.89 4.55 -54.05
CA ASP A 33 16.57 5.05 -53.70
C ASP A 33 15.53 3.92 -53.63
N PHE A 34 14.94 3.73 -52.45
CA PHE A 34 13.68 3.01 -52.29
C PHE A 34 12.54 4.01 -52.03
N ASP A 35 12.33 4.92 -52.99
CA ASP A 35 11.18 5.84 -53.02
C ASP A 35 9.91 5.16 -53.59
N ASP A 36 9.69 3.86 -53.34
CA ASP A 36 8.52 3.15 -53.88
C ASP A 36 8.06 1.94 -53.03
N VAL A 37 8.03 2.10 -51.71
CA VAL A 37 7.15 1.28 -50.86
C VAL A 37 5.87 2.07 -50.61
N ALA A 38 4.83 1.75 -51.38
CA ALA A 38 3.48 2.28 -51.18
C ALA A 38 3.12 2.19 -49.70
N ALA A 39 2.75 3.33 -49.11
CA ALA A 39 2.23 3.39 -47.74
C ALA A 39 1.16 2.30 -47.56
N PRO A 40 1.10 1.61 -46.40
CA PRO A 40 0.06 0.63 -46.15
C PRO A 40 -1.29 1.26 -46.47
N GLN A 41 -2.07 0.59 -47.30
CA GLN A 41 -3.36 1.07 -47.78
C GLN A 41 -4.26 1.31 -46.56
N ALA A 42 -4.35 2.58 -46.13
CA ALA A 42 -5.35 3.01 -45.18
C ALA A 42 -6.67 3.08 -45.94
N TRP A 43 -7.57 2.13 -45.68
CA TRP A 43 -8.94 2.25 -46.16
C TRP A 43 -9.53 3.52 -45.51
N PRO A 44 -9.92 4.55 -46.28
CA PRO A 44 -10.65 5.66 -45.71
C PRO A 44 -11.90 5.08 -45.06
N GLN A 45 -12.12 5.40 -43.78
CA GLN A 45 -13.37 5.07 -43.11
C GLN A 45 -14.50 5.70 -43.92
N GLU A 46 -15.46 4.88 -44.40
CA GLU A 46 -16.60 5.40 -45.16
C GLU A 46 -17.28 6.50 -44.34
N GLU A 47 -17.56 7.64 -44.98
CA GLU A 47 -18.25 8.74 -44.32
C GLU A 47 -19.60 8.26 -43.81
N SER A 48 -19.90 8.53 -42.54
CA SER A 48 -21.19 8.16 -41.94
C SER A 48 -22.33 8.82 -42.70
N VAL A 49 -23.39 8.06 -42.98
CA VAL A 49 -24.60 8.61 -43.60
C VAL A 49 -25.51 9.16 -42.50
N THR A 50 -25.85 10.46 -42.58
CA THR A 50 -26.89 11.04 -41.71
C THR A 50 -28.25 10.77 -42.34
N ILE A 51 -29.00 9.80 -41.79
CA ILE A 51 -30.39 9.54 -42.20
C ILE A 51 -31.33 10.37 -41.31
N PRO A 52 -32.25 11.17 -41.88
CA PRO A 52 -33.29 11.82 -41.09
C PRO A 52 -34.04 10.79 -40.24
N GLY A 53 -34.07 11.03 -38.93
CA GLY A 53 -34.78 10.17 -37.98
C GLY A 53 -33.94 9.15 -37.23
N PHE A 54 -32.62 9.05 -37.46
CA PHE A 54 -31.70 8.34 -36.55
C PHE A 54 -31.08 9.34 -35.56
N SER A 55 -31.54 9.34 -34.31
CA SER A 55 -31.01 10.20 -33.25
C SER A 55 -31.07 9.51 -31.89
N ALA A 56 -30.35 10.06 -30.92
CA ALA A 56 -30.36 9.61 -29.54
C ALA A 56 -30.43 10.83 -28.62
N THR A 57 -31.21 10.72 -27.55
CA THR A 57 -31.26 11.73 -26.49
C THR A 57 -30.96 11.08 -25.15
N ALA A 58 -30.15 11.73 -24.33
CA ALA A 58 -29.80 11.21 -23.00
C ALA A 58 -31.06 11.02 -22.12
N VAL A 59 -31.01 10.02 -21.25
CA VAL A 59 -31.96 9.91 -20.13
C VAL A 59 -31.50 10.74 -18.93
N GLU A 60 -32.26 10.69 -17.83
CA GLU A 60 -31.84 11.27 -16.55
C GLU A 60 -30.59 10.59 -15.97
N SER A 61 -30.01 11.16 -14.92
CA SER A 61 -28.83 10.62 -14.24
C SER A 61 -29.05 9.17 -13.79
N ILE A 62 -28.09 8.31 -14.09
CA ILE A 62 -28.11 6.89 -13.74
C ILE A 62 -27.37 6.68 -12.42
N ASP A 63 -28.01 6.02 -11.46
CA ASP A 63 -27.35 5.53 -10.25
C ASP A 63 -27.11 4.02 -10.38
N LEU A 64 -25.85 3.64 -10.61
CA LEU A 64 -25.46 2.25 -10.79
C LEU A 64 -25.56 1.43 -9.50
N ALA A 65 -25.63 2.05 -8.32
CA ALA A 65 -25.88 1.32 -7.07
C ALA A 65 -27.28 0.68 -7.04
N ASN A 66 -28.23 1.29 -7.76
CA ASN A 66 -29.64 0.90 -7.81
C ASN A 66 -30.06 0.34 -9.19
N ALA A 67 -29.13 0.19 -10.13
CA ALA A 67 -29.39 -0.35 -11.46
C ALA A 67 -29.55 -1.89 -11.45
N GLY A 68 -30.33 -2.40 -12.41
CA GLY A 68 -30.38 -3.83 -12.74
C GLY A 68 -29.17 -4.29 -13.55
N GLU A 69 -29.25 -5.47 -14.16
CA GLU A 69 -28.18 -5.98 -15.06
C GLU A 69 -28.00 -5.09 -16.31
N ASP A 70 -29.11 -4.58 -16.83
CA ASP A 70 -29.17 -3.65 -17.96
C ASP A 70 -29.78 -2.31 -17.54
N VAL A 71 -29.32 -1.23 -18.17
CA VAL A 71 -29.75 0.14 -17.88
C VAL A 71 -30.02 0.91 -19.17
N VAL A 72 -31.14 1.63 -19.21
CA VAL A 72 -31.45 2.56 -20.30
C VAL A 72 -30.55 3.79 -20.14
N VAL A 73 -29.81 4.14 -21.19
CA VAL A 73 -28.85 5.26 -21.21
C VAL A 73 -29.22 6.36 -22.20
N PHE A 74 -30.06 6.05 -23.18
CA PHE A 74 -30.58 7.03 -24.13
C PHE A 74 -31.96 6.58 -24.65
N ASN A 75 -32.74 7.53 -25.16
CA ASN A 75 -33.94 7.26 -25.94
C ASN A 75 -33.60 7.35 -27.43
N PRO A 76 -33.61 6.23 -28.17
CA PRO A 76 -33.39 6.26 -29.61
C PRO A 76 -34.62 6.79 -30.34
N GLN A 77 -34.38 7.60 -31.36
CA GLN A 77 -35.32 7.83 -32.45
C GLN A 77 -34.79 7.05 -33.65
N LEU A 78 -35.63 6.17 -34.22
CA LEU A 78 -35.30 5.36 -35.38
C LEU A 78 -36.09 5.84 -36.61
N PRO A 79 -35.52 5.78 -37.82
CA PRO A 79 -36.26 6.06 -39.05
C PRO A 79 -37.48 5.13 -39.21
N THR A 80 -38.65 5.69 -39.53
CA THR A 80 -39.91 4.93 -39.64
C THR A 80 -40.19 4.39 -41.04
N ASP A 81 -39.60 4.99 -42.08
CA ASP A 81 -39.83 4.64 -43.49
C ASP A 81 -38.61 3.94 -44.10
N LEU A 82 -38.24 2.79 -43.55
CA LEU A 82 -37.13 1.99 -44.06
C LEU A 82 -37.55 1.19 -45.32
N PRO A 83 -36.70 1.10 -46.37
CA PRO A 83 -36.96 0.23 -47.51
C PRO A 83 -37.14 -1.24 -47.11
N GLU A 84 -37.92 -1.99 -47.90
CA GLU A 84 -38.16 -3.41 -47.64
C GLU A 84 -36.83 -4.20 -47.60
N GLY A 85 -36.65 -4.98 -46.53
CA GLY A 85 -35.43 -5.78 -46.32
C GLY A 85 -34.25 -5.05 -45.65
N VAL A 86 -34.43 -3.78 -45.23
CA VAL A 86 -33.45 -3.03 -44.44
C VAL A 86 -33.67 -3.27 -42.94
N VAL A 87 -32.60 -3.52 -42.19
CA VAL A 87 -32.62 -3.68 -40.72
C VAL A 87 -31.53 -2.81 -40.11
N ILE A 88 -31.80 -2.17 -38.96
CA ILE A 88 -30.78 -1.48 -38.16
C ILE A 88 -30.39 -2.39 -36.99
N ALA A 89 -29.11 -2.72 -36.90
CA ALA A 89 -28.55 -3.63 -35.89
C ALA A 89 -27.18 -3.14 -35.38
N ASN A 90 -26.52 -3.91 -34.50
CA ASN A 90 -25.16 -3.64 -34.01
C ASN A 90 -24.98 -2.25 -33.35
N TYR A 91 -25.93 -1.88 -32.51
CA TYR A 91 -25.92 -0.61 -31.78
C TYR A 91 -24.73 -0.59 -30.80
N ARG A 92 -24.03 0.54 -30.76
CA ARG A 92 -22.89 0.76 -29.87
C ARG A 92 -22.73 2.22 -29.52
N LEU A 93 -22.34 2.50 -28.29
CA LEU A 93 -21.93 3.83 -27.86
C LEU A 93 -20.41 3.92 -27.90
N GLU A 94 -19.89 4.99 -28.48
CA GLU A 94 -18.54 5.45 -28.17
C GLU A 94 -18.66 6.52 -27.08
N VAL A 95 -18.01 6.30 -25.94
CA VAL A 95 -18.01 7.25 -24.83
C VAL A 95 -16.61 7.79 -24.53
N THR A 96 -16.54 9.07 -24.14
CA THR A 96 -15.32 9.74 -23.71
C THR A 96 -15.60 10.60 -22.46
N PRO A 97 -14.58 10.90 -21.62
CA PRO A 97 -14.76 11.79 -20.49
C PRO A 97 -15.20 13.20 -20.93
N SER A 98 -16.10 13.83 -20.18
CA SER A 98 -16.46 15.23 -20.42
C SER A 98 -15.45 16.17 -19.79
N VAL A 99 -15.11 17.26 -20.50
CA VAL A 99 -14.22 18.34 -20.02
C VAL A 99 -14.76 19.07 -18.79
N ALA A 100 -16.06 18.97 -18.50
CA ALA A 100 -16.68 19.59 -17.34
C ALA A 100 -16.25 18.98 -15.98
N ASP A 101 -15.74 17.74 -15.98
CA ASP A 101 -15.38 16.99 -14.76
C ASP A 101 -13.87 16.94 -14.49
N GLY A 102 -13.08 17.87 -15.09
CA GLY A 102 -11.70 18.16 -14.66
C GLY A 102 -10.55 17.78 -15.60
N GLY A 103 -10.72 17.82 -16.92
CA GLY A 103 -9.63 17.57 -17.88
C GLY A 103 -9.30 18.76 -18.77
N ASP A 104 -8.03 19.20 -18.77
CA ASP A 104 -7.46 20.19 -19.71
C ASP A 104 -6.99 19.56 -21.04
N THR A 105 -7.21 18.26 -21.26
CA THR A 105 -6.67 17.53 -22.42
C THR A 105 -7.53 17.72 -23.68
N PRO A 106 -6.92 18.07 -24.85
CA PRO A 106 -7.63 18.16 -26.12
C PRO A 106 -8.36 16.86 -26.48
N ALA A 107 -9.51 16.97 -27.14
CA ALA A 107 -10.41 15.86 -27.51
C ALA A 107 -9.77 14.69 -28.32
N ALA A 108 -8.53 14.86 -28.82
CA ALA A 108 -7.83 13.87 -29.63
C ALA A 108 -7.03 12.82 -28.82
N GLU A 109 -6.82 13.02 -27.52
CA GLU A 109 -6.04 12.11 -26.66
C GLU A 109 -6.86 11.48 -25.52
N GLN A 110 -8.18 11.66 -25.53
CA GLN A 110 -9.05 11.09 -24.50
C GLN A 110 -9.18 9.57 -24.68
N ALA A 111 -9.13 8.82 -23.57
CA ALA A 111 -9.51 7.41 -23.54
C ALA A 111 -10.94 7.27 -24.11
N LYS A 112 -11.12 6.31 -25.01
CA LYS A 112 -12.38 6.02 -25.69
C LYS A 112 -12.82 4.61 -25.35
N VAL A 113 -14.05 4.46 -24.87
CA VAL A 113 -14.63 3.15 -24.57
C VAL A 113 -15.81 2.91 -25.49
N THR A 114 -15.88 1.72 -26.09
CA THR A 114 -17.05 1.27 -26.86
C THR A 114 -17.91 0.37 -25.99
N ILE A 115 -19.19 0.74 -25.82
CA ILE A 115 -20.17 -0.03 -25.04
C ILE A 115 -21.21 -0.59 -26.00
N GLN A 116 -21.51 -1.88 -25.89
CA GLN A 116 -22.59 -2.50 -26.66
C GLN A 116 -23.95 -1.97 -26.19
N ALA A 117 -24.79 -1.59 -27.14
CA ALA A 117 -26.11 -1.04 -26.88
C ALA A 117 -27.18 -1.85 -27.62
N THR A 118 -28.45 -1.57 -27.31
CA THR A 118 -29.61 -2.19 -27.95
C THR A 118 -30.44 -1.15 -28.71
N SER A 119 -31.39 -1.63 -29.51
CA SER A 119 -32.40 -0.79 -30.19
C SER A 119 -33.32 -0.07 -29.22
N GLU A 120 -33.38 -0.51 -27.96
CA GLU A 120 -34.19 0.05 -26.89
C GLU A 120 -33.42 1.08 -26.04
N GLY A 121 -32.15 1.34 -26.39
CA GLY A 121 -31.30 2.29 -25.69
C GLY A 121 -30.71 1.76 -24.39
N THR A 122 -30.67 0.44 -24.20
CA THR A 122 -30.05 -0.20 -23.04
C THR A 122 -28.60 -0.56 -23.28
N VAL A 123 -27.82 -0.57 -22.20
CA VAL A 123 -26.46 -1.13 -22.12
C VAL A 123 -26.35 -2.00 -20.88
N ALA A 124 -25.37 -2.89 -20.84
CA ALA A 124 -25.06 -3.64 -19.62
C ALA A 124 -24.51 -2.67 -18.55
N ALA A 125 -25.09 -2.70 -17.34
CA ALA A 125 -24.68 -1.82 -16.25
C ALA A 125 -23.21 -2.00 -15.86
N LYS A 126 -22.68 -3.22 -15.97
CA LYS A 126 -21.26 -3.54 -15.73
C LYS A 126 -20.31 -2.84 -16.73
N ASP A 127 -20.74 -2.68 -17.98
CA ASP A 127 -19.92 -2.07 -19.03
C ASP A 127 -19.92 -0.55 -18.86
N LEU A 128 -21.07 0.02 -18.47
CA LEU A 128 -21.16 1.43 -18.08
C LEU A 128 -20.34 1.74 -16.82
N GLN A 129 -20.41 0.87 -15.80
CA GLN A 129 -19.58 0.97 -14.60
C GLN A 129 -18.08 0.98 -14.96
N ALA A 130 -17.63 0.03 -15.77
CA ALA A 130 -16.23 -0.06 -16.18
C ALA A 130 -15.75 1.20 -16.91
N ALA A 131 -16.59 1.76 -17.79
CA ALA A 131 -16.26 3.01 -18.49
C ALA A 131 -16.13 4.20 -17.53
N VAL A 132 -17.05 4.34 -16.56
CA VAL A 132 -16.97 5.42 -15.55
C VAL A 132 -15.73 5.26 -14.68
N GLU A 133 -15.42 4.04 -14.24
CA GLU A 133 -14.23 3.76 -13.42
C GLU A 133 -12.92 4.03 -14.17
N GLU A 134 -12.85 3.66 -15.45
CA GLU A 134 -11.69 3.90 -16.30
C GLU A 134 -11.41 5.41 -16.46
N PHE A 135 -12.47 6.21 -16.61
CA PHE A 135 -12.33 7.65 -16.83
C PHE A 135 -12.16 8.46 -15.54
N PHE A 136 -12.82 8.07 -14.45
CA PHE A 136 -12.99 8.93 -13.27
C PHE A 136 -12.68 8.25 -11.93
N GLY A 137 -12.30 6.98 -11.95
CA GLY A 137 -12.10 6.18 -10.74
C GLY A 137 -13.42 5.72 -10.10
N LYS A 138 -13.31 5.10 -8.92
CA LYS A 138 -14.41 4.35 -8.27
C LYS A 138 -15.29 5.19 -7.34
N ARG A 139 -14.97 6.46 -7.14
CA ARG A 139 -15.66 7.31 -6.17
C ARG A 139 -17.14 7.50 -6.60
N PRO A 140 -18.13 7.24 -5.72
CA PRO A 140 -19.56 7.28 -6.05
C PRO A 140 -20.08 8.73 -6.11
N VAL A 141 -19.63 9.46 -7.12
CA VAL A 141 -20.04 10.82 -7.45
C VAL A 141 -20.53 10.82 -8.89
N GLU A 142 -21.57 11.59 -9.19
CA GLU A 142 -22.08 11.74 -10.55
C GLU A 142 -20.97 12.23 -11.50
N ARG A 143 -20.82 11.54 -12.63
CA ARG A 143 -19.89 11.87 -13.71
C ARG A 143 -20.61 12.04 -15.03
N SER A 144 -20.07 12.88 -15.89
CA SER A 144 -20.57 13.17 -17.22
C SER A 144 -19.64 12.61 -18.29
N MET A 145 -20.21 11.86 -19.23
CA MET A 145 -19.50 11.32 -20.40
C MET A 145 -20.14 11.83 -21.68
N ASN A 146 -19.31 12.23 -22.65
CA ASN A 146 -19.79 12.44 -24.01
C ASN A 146 -20.06 11.08 -24.63
N ALA A 147 -21.17 10.96 -25.36
CA ALA A 147 -21.57 9.73 -26.03
C ALA A 147 -21.97 10.00 -27.48
N VAL A 148 -21.58 9.08 -28.37
CA VAL A 148 -22.03 9.02 -29.75
C VAL A 148 -22.62 7.65 -30.02
N LEU A 149 -23.88 7.61 -30.49
CA LEU A 149 -24.53 6.37 -30.89
C LEU A 149 -24.19 6.02 -32.33
N TYR A 150 -23.70 4.81 -32.52
CA TYR A 150 -23.51 4.16 -33.80
C TYR A 150 -24.43 2.95 -33.95
N ALA A 151 -24.87 2.68 -35.17
CA ALA A 151 -25.54 1.44 -35.55
C ALA A 151 -25.24 1.11 -37.01
N ASP A 152 -25.48 -0.14 -37.42
CA ASP A 152 -25.27 -0.58 -38.79
C ASP A 152 -26.64 -0.76 -39.47
N MET A 153 -26.83 -0.06 -40.59
CA MET A 153 -27.94 -0.30 -41.50
C MET A 153 -27.57 -1.43 -42.46
N MET A 154 -28.31 -2.52 -42.41
CA MET A 154 -28.03 -3.77 -43.14
C MET A 154 -28.96 -3.92 -44.34
N GLN A 155 -28.40 -4.09 -45.54
CA GLN A 155 -29.17 -4.39 -46.75
C GLN A 155 -28.38 -5.33 -47.67
N GLY A 156 -28.97 -6.46 -48.08
CA GLY A 156 -28.37 -7.35 -49.09
C GLY A 156 -26.97 -7.90 -48.73
N GLY A 157 -26.63 -7.99 -47.43
CA GLY A 157 -25.31 -8.40 -46.94
C GLY A 157 -24.27 -7.28 -46.85
N GLN A 158 -24.64 -6.04 -47.17
CA GLN A 158 -23.83 -4.84 -46.96
C GLN A 158 -24.27 -4.11 -45.68
N ALA A 159 -23.33 -3.44 -45.02
CA ALA A 159 -23.55 -2.65 -43.81
C ALA A 159 -23.14 -1.21 -44.07
N THR A 160 -23.98 -0.25 -43.68
CA THR A 160 -23.67 1.19 -43.71
C THR A 160 -23.73 1.75 -42.30
N LEU A 161 -22.70 2.51 -41.91
CA LEU A 161 -22.61 3.10 -40.58
C LEU A 161 -23.57 4.29 -40.42
N LEU A 162 -24.44 4.20 -39.43
CA LEU A 162 -25.27 5.30 -38.93
C LEU A 162 -24.61 5.92 -37.69
N THR A 163 -24.69 7.24 -37.60
CA THR A 163 -24.14 8.01 -36.47
C THR A 163 -25.17 9.05 -36.03
N ALA A 164 -25.46 9.09 -34.72
CA ALA A 164 -26.29 10.14 -34.12
C ALA A 164 -25.44 11.36 -33.72
N ALA A 165 -26.08 12.50 -33.49
CA ALA A 165 -25.43 13.64 -32.83
C ALA A 165 -24.95 13.24 -31.41
N SER A 166 -23.89 13.89 -30.93
CA SER A 166 -23.37 13.64 -29.60
C SER A 166 -24.35 14.10 -28.51
N PHE A 167 -24.36 13.38 -27.40
CA PHE A 167 -25.15 13.69 -26.20
C PHE A 167 -24.34 13.37 -24.94
N ILE A 168 -24.83 13.79 -23.77
CA ILE A 168 -24.15 13.59 -22.49
C ILE A 168 -24.87 12.52 -21.67
N ILE A 169 -24.16 11.46 -21.32
CA ILE A 169 -24.62 10.47 -20.34
C ILE A 169 -24.12 10.89 -18.96
N LYS A 170 -25.01 10.83 -17.96
CA LYS A 170 -24.68 11.07 -16.56
C LYS A 170 -24.84 9.79 -15.76
N ALA A 171 -23.79 9.39 -15.05
CA ALA A 171 -23.81 8.19 -14.24
C ALA A 171 -23.04 8.37 -12.93
N THR A 172 -23.57 7.85 -11.83
CA THR A 172 -22.88 7.68 -10.56
C THR A 172 -22.44 6.21 -10.45
N PRO A 173 -21.14 5.92 -10.30
CA PRO A 173 -20.67 4.54 -10.20
C PRO A 173 -21.12 3.90 -8.88
N LYS A 174 -21.42 2.61 -8.94
CA LYS A 174 -21.66 1.79 -7.75
C LYS A 174 -20.35 1.61 -7.02
N ALA A 175 -20.28 2.07 -5.78
CA ALA A 175 -19.17 1.81 -4.87
C ALA A 175 -19.67 1.83 -3.42
N PRO A 176 -19.01 1.12 -2.50
CA PRO A 176 -19.33 1.23 -1.08
C PRO A 176 -19.04 2.64 -0.58
N GLN A 177 -19.72 3.05 0.49
CA GLN A 177 -19.37 4.29 1.16
C GLN A 177 -18.10 4.07 2.00
N ILE A 178 -17.09 4.90 1.75
CA ILE A 178 -15.82 4.90 2.49
C ILE A 178 -15.63 6.27 3.15
N SER A 179 -15.42 6.28 4.47
CA SER A 179 -15.12 7.48 5.27
C SER A 179 -13.63 7.81 5.23
N GLN A 180 -13.26 9.04 5.58
CA GLN A 180 -11.86 9.46 5.62
C GLN A 180 -11.13 8.87 6.83
N HIS A 181 -11.85 8.69 7.95
CA HIS A 181 -11.30 8.11 9.16
C HIS A 181 -12.18 7.02 9.75
N TYR A 182 -11.49 6.09 10.41
CA TYR A 182 -12.05 5.00 11.19
C TYR A 182 -11.37 4.96 12.54
N TYR A 183 -12.09 4.53 13.58
CA TYR A 183 -11.61 4.52 14.95
C TYR A 183 -11.96 3.22 15.64
N LEU A 184 -11.03 2.70 16.44
CA LEU A 184 -11.27 1.55 17.29
C LEU A 184 -12.04 2.00 18.55
N ILE A 185 -13.19 1.38 18.78
CA ILE A 185 -14.00 1.57 19.98
C ILE A 185 -14.13 0.24 20.74
N GLY A 186 -14.43 0.30 22.03
CA GLY A 186 -14.26 -0.85 22.93
C GLY A 186 -12.79 -1.04 23.33
N ALA A 187 -12.45 -2.13 24.00
CA ALA A 187 -11.13 -2.28 24.62
C ALA A 187 -9.99 -2.27 23.58
N PRO A 188 -8.87 -1.55 23.81
CA PRO A 188 -8.50 -0.80 25.03
C PRO A 188 -9.03 0.64 25.11
N SER A 189 -9.82 1.07 24.11
CA SER A 189 -10.54 2.34 24.08
C SER A 189 -11.87 2.29 24.86
N LYS A 190 -12.78 3.23 24.58
CA LYS A 190 -14.12 3.31 25.16
C LYS A 190 -15.20 2.83 24.21
N TRP A 191 -16.32 2.35 24.75
CA TRP A 191 -17.50 1.95 24.00
C TRP A 191 -18.43 3.15 23.72
N GLU A 192 -18.03 4.04 22.81
CA GLU A 192 -18.81 5.21 22.40
C GLU A 192 -18.66 5.45 20.89
N PRO A 193 -19.74 5.72 20.12
CA PRO A 193 -19.62 5.98 18.67
C PRO A 193 -18.77 7.21 18.35
N THR A 194 -18.70 8.16 19.28
CA THR A 194 -17.94 9.41 19.19
C THR A 194 -16.49 9.30 19.66
N GLU A 195 -16.03 8.11 20.07
CA GLU A 195 -14.64 7.93 20.51
C GLU A 195 -13.70 7.92 19.31
N VAL A 196 -12.63 8.73 19.38
CA VAL A 196 -11.71 9.01 18.27
C VAL A 196 -10.23 8.91 18.67
N SER A 197 -9.92 8.53 19.91
CA SER A 197 -8.55 8.48 20.43
C SER A 197 -7.67 7.38 19.82
N MET A 198 -8.28 6.41 19.14
CA MET A 198 -7.59 5.29 18.48
C MET A 198 -7.91 5.26 16.97
N PRO A 199 -7.39 6.22 16.19
CA PRO A 199 -7.60 6.26 14.75
C PRO A 199 -6.84 5.14 14.03
N PHE A 200 -7.42 4.62 12.98
CA PHE A 200 -6.71 3.79 12.02
C PHE A 200 -5.79 4.66 11.17
N SER A 201 -4.62 4.12 10.83
CA SER A 201 -3.69 4.69 9.85
C SER A 201 -4.12 4.35 8.42
N HIS A 202 -3.81 5.26 7.51
CA HIS A 202 -4.11 5.22 6.09
C HIS A 202 -2.94 5.83 5.30
N SER A 203 -2.80 5.50 4.01
CA SER A 203 -1.67 6.00 3.19
C SER A 203 -1.72 7.50 2.88
N GLY A 204 -2.84 8.17 3.15
CA GLY A 204 -3.08 9.57 2.80
C GLY A 204 -3.48 9.78 1.33
N LYS A 205 -3.58 8.71 0.53
CA LYS A 205 -4.15 8.75 -0.82
C LYS A 205 -5.68 8.93 -0.77
N ASP A 206 -6.32 9.08 -1.92
CA ASP A 206 -7.77 9.02 -2.00
C ASP A 206 -8.28 7.65 -1.50
N VAL A 207 -9.31 7.63 -0.64
CA VAL A 207 -9.82 6.40 -0.03
C VAL A 207 -10.43 5.38 -1.02
N TYR A 208 -10.72 5.79 -2.27
CA TYR A 208 -11.15 4.89 -3.34
C TYR A 208 -9.99 4.41 -4.22
N GLU A 209 -8.83 5.07 -4.15
CA GLU A 209 -7.57 4.58 -4.75
C GLU A 209 -6.85 3.63 -3.81
N ASP A 210 -6.88 3.92 -2.51
CA ASP A 210 -6.39 3.05 -1.45
C ASP A 210 -7.47 2.89 -0.36
N PRO A 211 -8.24 1.80 -0.35
CA PRO A 211 -9.30 1.58 0.63
C PRO A 211 -8.79 0.88 1.91
N ILE A 212 -7.47 0.80 2.12
CA ILE A 212 -6.88 0.00 3.19
C ILE A 212 -6.56 0.86 4.42
N PHE A 213 -7.14 0.48 5.56
CA PHE A 213 -6.90 1.13 6.85
C PHE A 213 -6.35 0.12 7.83
N SER A 214 -5.44 0.51 8.72
CA SER A 214 -4.92 -0.41 9.75
C SER A 214 -4.68 0.23 11.09
N ILE A 215 -4.76 -0.56 12.15
CA ILE A 215 -4.42 -0.14 13.52
C ILE A 215 -3.75 -1.30 14.26
N VAL A 216 -2.84 -0.96 15.16
CA VAL A 216 -2.20 -1.88 16.09
C VAL A 216 -2.56 -1.44 17.50
N PHE A 217 -3.06 -2.34 18.32
CA PHE A 217 -3.45 -2.04 19.70
C PHE A 217 -3.05 -3.14 20.68
N ALA A 218 -2.75 -2.73 21.90
CA ALA A 218 -2.34 -3.64 22.97
C ALA A 218 -3.52 -4.49 23.47
N VAL A 219 -3.22 -5.74 23.82
CA VAL A 219 -4.16 -6.70 24.40
C VAL A 219 -3.54 -7.39 25.62
N GLN A 220 -4.40 -7.94 26.47
CA GLN A 220 -4.00 -8.77 27.61
C GLN A 220 -4.55 -10.18 27.43
N ASP A 221 -4.04 -11.13 28.22
CA ASP A 221 -4.61 -12.48 28.29
C ASP A 221 -6.10 -12.41 28.64
N GLY A 222 -6.88 -13.28 28.01
CA GLY A 222 -8.34 -13.28 28.06
C GLY A 222 -8.99 -12.71 26.82
N GLU A 223 -10.25 -12.28 26.95
CA GLU A 223 -11.04 -11.76 25.84
C GLU A 223 -10.89 -10.24 25.72
N THR A 224 -10.58 -9.76 24.51
CA THR A 224 -10.67 -8.35 24.14
C THR A 224 -11.81 -8.18 23.16
N TRP A 225 -12.75 -7.28 23.47
CA TRP A 225 -13.92 -6.98 22.65
C TRP A 225 -13.84 -5.55 22.12
N PHE A 226 -14.12 -5.36 20.83
CA PHE A 226 -14.04 -4.07 20.16
C PHE A 226 -14.98 -3.96 18.95
N ALA A 227 -15.16 -2.74 18.44
CA ALA A 227 -15.85 -2.42 17.20
C ALA A 227 -15.15 -1.26 16.48
N VAL A 228 -15.68 -0.87 15.32
CA VAL A 228 -15.10 0.21 14.50
C VAL A 228 -16.15 1.28 14.26
N SER A 229 -15.88 2.51 14.70
CA SER A 229 -16.64 3.70 14.27
C SER A 229 -15.93 4.37 13.10
N ASP A 230 -16.62 5.29 12.44
CA ASP A 230 -16.11 6.11 11.36
C ASP A 230 -16.67 7.52 11.46
N ASP A 231 -16.24 8.43 10.58
CA ASP A 231 -16.70 9.82 10.55
C ASP A 231 -18.24 9.94 10.64
N LYS A 232 -18.99 9.07 9.95
CA LYS A 232 -20.46 9.09 9.95
C LYS A 232 -21.06 8.69 11.28
N ALA A 233 -20.57 7.62 11.89
CA ALA A 233 -21.04 7.17 13.20
C ALA A 233 -20.71 8.20 14.29
N VAL A 234 -19.54 8.84 14.19
CA VAL A 234 -19.11 9.92 15.10
C VAL A 234 -20.01 11.14 14.96
N GLU A 235 -20.23 11.64 13.74
CA GLU A 235 -21.05 12.83 13.48
C GLU A 235 -22.51 12.64 13.94
N ALA A 236 -23.08 11.48 13.65
CA ALA A 236 -24.46 11.16 14.04
C ALA A 236 -24.60 10.75 15.51
N ASN A 237 -23.49 10.39 16.18
CA ASN A 237 -23.49 9.69 17.47
C ASN A 237 -24.49 8.51 17.49
N ASP A 238 -24.41 7.66 16.47
CA ASP A 238 -25.39 6.60 16.22
C ASP A 238 -24.73 5.21 16.15
N TRP A 239 -25.12 4.33 17.08
CA TRP A 239 -24.69 2.93 17.12
C TRP A 239 -25.12 2.14 15.89
N SER A 240 -26.22 2.51 15.23
CA SER A 240 -26.69 1.83 14.02
C SER A 240 -25.69 1.95 12.86
N LEU A 241 -24.83 2.98 12.91
CA LEU A 241 -23.78 3.22 11.95
C LEU A 241 -22.44 2.61 12.36
N VAL A 242 -22.25 2.11 13.59
CA VAL A 242 -21.00 1.43 13.94
C VAL A 242 -20.81 0.18 13.07
N PHE A 243 -19.58 -0.08 12.63
CA PHE A 243 -19.24 -1.31 11.93
C PHE A 243 -19.00 -2.46 12.92
N GLY A 244 -19.43 -3.65 12.51
CA GLY A 244 -19.21 -4.91 13.21
C GLY A 244 -18.83 -6.04 12.24
N CYS A 245 -18.32 -7.14 12.78
CA CYS A 245 -18.11 -8.38 12.05
C CYS A 245 -19.45 -8.97 11.58
N ALA A 246 -19.51 -9.34 10.31
CA ALA A 246 -20.72 -9.84 9.68
C ALA A 246 -21.06 -11.28 10.10
N GLU A 247 -20.09 -12.00 10.66
CA GLU A 247 -20.25 -13.38 11.14
C GLU A 247 -21.15 -13.47 12.39
N GLY A 248 -21.35 -12.34 13.10
CA GLY A 248 -22.15 -12.26 14.32
C GLY A 248 -21.31 -11.85 15.52
N ASN A 249 -21.97 -11.35 16.56
CA ASN A 249 -21.32 -10.76 17.72
C ASN A 249 -20.38 -11.74 18.45
N GLY A 250 -19.07 -11.52 18.32
CA GLY A 250 -18.01 -12.36 18.89
C GLY A 250 -17.71 -13.65 18.11
N GLU A 251 -18.32 -13.83 16.94
CA GLU A 251 -18.20 -15.02 16.08
C GLU A 251 -17.19 -14.79 14.93
N ASN A 252 -16.37 -13.74 15.01
CA ASN A 252 -15.35 -13.43 14.02
C ASN A 252 -14.22 -14.47 13.97
N GLY A 253 -13.68 -14.69 12.77
CA GLY A 253 -12.38 -15.31 12.58
C GLY A 253 -11.23 -14.30 12.73
N MET A 254 -10.05 -14.69 12.23
CA MET A 254 -8.93 -13.76 12.02
C MET A 254 -9.01 -13.04 10.67
N GLU A 255 -9.98 -13.38 9.84
CA GLU A 255 -10.34 -12.69 8.61
C GLU A 255 -11.84 -12.88 8.39
N GLY A 256 -12.47 -11.95 7.69
CA GLY A 256 -13.91 -11.99 7.48
C GLY A 256 -14.47 -10.74 6.82
N SER A 257 -15.79 -10.59 6.88
CA SER A 257 -16.53 -9.46 6.34
C SER A 257 -17.06 -8.57 7.46
N LEU A 258 -17.23 -7.29 7.18
CA LEU A 258 -17.85 -6.34 8.09
C LEU A 258 -19.08 -5.68 7.46
N ASN A 259 -19.96 -5.18 8.31
CA ASN A 259 -21.05 -4.32 7.87
C ASN A 259 -21.49 -3.37 8.99
N ARG A 260 -22.33 -2.40 8.65
CA ARG A 260 -22.98 -1.52 9.63
C ARG A 260 -23.91 -2.35 10.50
N ARG A 261 -23.97 -2.08 11.81
CA ARG A 261 -24.88 -2.76 12.76
C ARG A 261 -26.35 -2.71 12.33
N SER A 262 -26.77 -1.60 11.71
CA SER A 262 -28.11 -1.45 11.09
C SER A 262 -28.43 -2.53 10.06
N VAL A 263 -27.43 -3.03 9.33
CA VAL A 263 -27.58 -4.12 8.35
C VAL A 263 -27.48 -5.49 9.02
N LEU A 264 -26.60 -5.63 10.02
CA LEU A 264 -26.38 -6.90 10.74
C LEU A 264 -27.57 -7.30 11.62
N GLY A 265 -28.33 -6.33 12.13
CA GLY A 265 -29.42 -6.58 13.08
C GLY A 265 -28.97 -7.03 14.47
N ASN A 266 -27.67 -6.95 14.77
CA ASN A 266 -27.05 -7.23 16.06
C ASN A 266 -25.79 -6.35 16.26
N ASP A 267 -25.12 -6.48 17.40
CA ASP A 267 -23.95 -5.67 17.72
C ASP A 267 -22.73 -5.97 16.82
N GLY A 268 -22.54 -7.20 16.36
CA GLY A 268 -21.41 -7.58 15.51
C GLY A 268 -20.05 -7.19 16.09
N SER A 269 -19.88 -7.13 17.40
CA SER A 269 -18.58 -6.75 17.97
C SER A 269 -17.55 -7.85 17.70
N TRP A 270 -16.31 -7.46 17.39
CA TRP A 270 -15.22 -8.41 17.31
C TRP A 270 -14.79 -8.84 18.72
N LYS A 271 -14.29 -10.06 18.79
CA LYS A 271 -13.67 -10.67 19.96
C LYS A 271 -12.36 -11.32 19.57
N VAL A 272 -11.31 -11.06 20.33
CA VAL A 272 -10.05 -11.80 20.24
C VAL A 272 -9.73 -12.39 21.61
N VAL A 273 -9.38 -13.68 21.63
CA VAL A 273 -8.95 -14.39 22.84
C VAL A 273 -7.44 -14.56 22.80
N VAL A 274 -6.75 -14.10 23.83
CA VAL A 274 -5.30 -14.20 23.98
C VAL A 274 -4.96 -15.11 25.15
N ASP A 275 -3.98 -16.00 24.96
CA ASP A 275 -3.48 -16.92 26.01
C ASP A 275 -1.95 -16.99 25.94
N GLY A 276 -1.29 -15.87 26.24
CA GLY A 276 0.16 -15.70 26.15
C GLY A 276 0.73 -15.64 24.73
N ASP A 277 -0.10 -15.78 23.70
CA ASP A 277 0.30 -15.88 22.29
C ASP A 277 0.35 -14.53 21.55
N ALA A 278 -0.14 -13.45 22.17
CA ALA A 278 -0.12 -12.10 21.63
C ALA A 278 0.05 -11.05 22.75
N LYS A 279 0.66 -9.92 22.40
CA LYS A 279 0.61 -8.68 23.20
C LYS A 279 -0.09 -7.55 22.46
N PHE A 280 -0.19 -7.67 21.14
CA PHE A 280 -0.85 -6.71 20.27
C PHE A 280 -1.71 -7.44 19.25
N ILE A 281 -2.75 -6.76 18.79
CA ILE A 281 -3.53 -7.14 17.61
C ILE A 281 -3.35 -6.07 16.57
N LYS A 282 -3.06 -6.48 15.33
CA LYS A 282 -3.20 -5.62 14.16
C LYS A 282 -4.53 -5.92 13.50
N MET A 283 -5.35 -4.90 13.29
CA MET A 283 -6.54 -4.98 12.46
C MET A 283 -6.27 -4.22 11.15
N THR A 284 -6.58 -4.85 10.03
CA THR A 284 -6.58 -4.23 8.70
C THR A 284 -7.99 -4.29 8.13
N LEU A 285 -8.49 -3.18 7.62
CA LEU A 285 -9.78 -3.06 6.94
C LEU A 285 -9.53 -2.83 5.45
N ASN A 286 -10.30 -3.50 4.59
CA ASN A 286 -10.47 -3.14 3.19
C ASN A 286 -11.90 -2.63 2.99
N MET A 287 -12.05 -1.32 2.88
CA MET A 287 -13.37 -0.67 2.82
C MET A 287 -14.00 -0.67 1.43
N MET A 288 -13.26 -1.09 0.40
CA MET A 288 -13.82 -1.34 -0.93
C MET A 288 -14.57 -2.69 -0.99
N GLU A 289 -14.10 -3.66 -0.22
CA GLU A 289 -14.69 -5.00 -0.16
C GLU A 289 -15.50 -5.24 1.12
N TYR A 290 -15.43 -4.31 2.08
CA TYR A 290 -15.94 -4.48 3.45
C TYR A 290 -15.44 -5.79 4.08
N THR A 291 -14.12 -5.99 4.04
CA THR A 291 -13.43 -7.11 4.67
C THR A 291 -12.44 -6.65 5.74
N TYR A 292 -12.14 -7.53 6.69
CA TYR A 292 -11.13 -7.29 7.72
C TYR A 292 -10.15 -8.45 7.83
N LYS A 293 -8.97 -8.15 8.35
CA LYS A 293 -7.97 -9.11 8.81
C LYS A 293 -7.49 -8.71 10.20
N LEU A 294 -7.39 -9.69 11.10
CA LEU A 294 -6.78 -9.58 12.41
C LEU A 294 -5.48 -10.38 12.40
N GLU A 295 -4.46 -9.89 13.09
CA GLU A 295 -3.18 -10.58 13.25
C GLU A 295 -2.75 -10.48 14.71
N LYS A 296 -2.44 -11.64 15.30
CA LYS A 296 -1.84 -11.71 16.64
C LYS A 296 -0.35 -11.39 16.53
N LEU A 297 0.08 -10.40 17.30
CA LEU A 297 1.46 -9.92 17.26
C LEU A 297 2.10 -10.10 18.64
N ASN A 298 3.28 -10.72 18.62
CA ASN A 298 4.14 -10.90 19.78
C ASN A 298 5.58 -10.68 19.35
N PHE A 299 6.15 -9.55 19.75
CA PHE A 299 7.45 -9.11 19.31
C PHE A 299 8.53 -9.55 20.30
N ALA A 300 9.66 -10.01 19.76
CA ALA A 300 10.83 -10.34 20.58
C ALA A 300 11.49 -9.05 21.10
N GLU A 301 12.29 -9.14 22.17
CA GLU A 301 13.05 -7.99 22.65
C GLU A 301 14.09 -7.50 21.62
N TYR A 302 14.62 -8.42 20.81
CA TYR A 302 15.61 -8.11 19.79
C TYR A 302 15.24 -8.67 18.42
N ILE A 303 15.60 -7.90 17.39
CA ILE A 303 15.84 -8.40 16.04
C ILE A 303 17.28 -8.06 15.65
N TYR A 304 17.71 -8.46 14.47
CA TYR A 304 19.10 -8.40 14.06
C TYR A 304 19.27 -7.83 12.66
N GLU A 305 20.22 -6.92 12.50
CA GLU A 305 20.76 -6.54 11.20
C GLU A 305 21.85 -7.54 10.77
N VAL A 306 21.81 -7.94 9.51
CA VAL A 306 22.82 -8.80 8.86
C VAL A 306 23.05 -8.30 7.44
N GLY A 307 24.29 -8.03 7.05
CA GLY A 307 24.58 -7.43 5.75
C GLY A 307 26.05 -7.41 5.37
N ASP A 308 26.38 -6.67 4.32
CA ASP A 308 27.75 -6.59 3.79
C ASP A 308 28.73 -6.01 4.83
N ASN A 309 28.27 -5.13 5.73
CA ASN A 309 29.03 -4.56 6.86
C ASN A 309 29.60 -5.64 7.81
N ASN A 310 28.91 -6.77 7.98
CA ASN A 310 29.36 -7.90 8.80
C ASN A 310 29.60 -9.19 8.00
N ASN A 311 29.76 -9.07 6.67
CA ASN A 311 29.95 -10.18 5.73
C ASN A 311 28.85 -11.25 5.80
N TRP A 312 27.60 -10.82 5.99
CA TRP A 312 26.44 -11.71 6.15
C TRP A 312 26.62 -12.70 7.31
N GLY A 313 27.32 -12.25 8.36
CA GLY A 313 27.79 -13.06 9.48
C GLY A 313 26.91 -12.95 10.72
N GLN A 314 27.54 -12.66 11.85
CA GLN A 314 26.85 -12.46 13.13
C GLN A 314 25.90 -11.26 13.03
N GLY A 315 24.65 -11.43 13.48
CA GLY A 315 23.69 -10.34 13.51
C GLY A 315 23.96 -9.31 14.62
N TYR A 316 23.75 -8.04 14.29
CA TYR A 316 23.79 -6.93 15.26
C TYR A 316 22.39 -6.60 15.74
N ALA A 317 22.20 -6.60 17.05
CA ALA A 317 20.91 -6.45 17.67
C ALA A 317 20.35 -5.04 17.45
N LEU A 318 19.07 -4.97 17.09
CA LEU A 318 18.21 -3.81 17.31
C LEU A 318 17.32 -4.13 18.51
N HIS A 319 17.09 -3.15 19.37
CA HIS A 319 16.41 -3.34 20.65
C HIS A 319 15.02 -2.72 20.66
N SER A 320 14.02 -3.49 21.11
CA SER A 320 12.68 -3.02 21.49
C SER A 320 12.48 -3.27 22.99
N PRO A 321 12.79 -2.29 23.86
CA PRO A 321 12.71 -2.46 25.31
C PRO A 321 11.29 -2.77 25.81
N GLN A 322 10.29 -2.27 25.09
CA GLN A 322 8.87 -2.46 25.39
C GLN A 322 8.28 -3.70 24.71
N MET A 323 9.02 -4.35 23.80
CA MET A 323 8.54 -5.44 22.94
C MET A 323 7.27 -5.05 22.17
N ASP A 324 7.21 -3.81 21.72
CA ASP A 324 6.09 -3.22 20.97
C ASP A 324 6.25 -3.35 19.44
N GLY A 325 7.33 -3.98 19.00
CA GLY A 325 7.65 -4.13 17.58
C GLY A 325 8.41 -2.95 16.99
N VAL A 326 8.69 -1.93 17.80
CA VAL A 326 9.54 -0.79 17.43
C VAL A 326 10.95 -1.06 17.92
N TYR A 327 11.90 -1.14 16.99
CA TYR A 327 13.28 -1.47 17.27
C TYR A 327 14.21 -0.34 16.82
N HIS A 328 15.27 -0.13 17.60
CA HIS A 328 16.30 0.83 17.24
C HIS A 328 17.71 0.28 17.38
N ALA A 329 18.62 0.77 16.53
CA ALA A 329 20.06 0.57 16.68
C ALA A 329 20.86 1.72 16.06
N ALA A 330 22.09 1.89 16.54
CA ALA A 330 23.09 2.70 15.86
C ALA A 330 24.13 1.76 15.24
N LEU A 331 24.19 1.68 13.92
CA LEU A 331 24.97 0.68 13.18
C LEU A 331 25.87 1.33 12.14
N SER A 332 27.04 0.73 11.89
CA SER A 332 27.80 0.96 10.67
C SER A 332 27.18 0.13 9.55
N LEU A 333 26.66 0.78 8.51
CA LEU A 333 26.04 0.12 7.38
C LEU A 333 26.87 0.32 6.11
N LYS A 334 26.88 -0.73 5.30
CA LYS A 334 27.56 -0.80 4.01
C LYS A 334 26.76 -1.71 3.09
N GLY A 335 26.56 -1.28 1.85
CA GLY A 335 25.93 -2.12 0.83
C GLY A 335 24.55 -2.64 1.23
N GLY A 336 24.27 -3.90 0.90
CA GLY A 336 23.02 -4.56 1.17
C GLY A 336 22.96 -5.20 2.56
N PHE A 337 21.81 -5.10 3.23
CA PHE A 337 21.54 -5.78 4.49
C PHE A 337 20.08 -6.24 4.60
N LYS A 338 19.79 -7.03 5.64
CA LYS A 338 18.46 -7.53 6.02
C LYS A 338 18.24 -7.39 7.52
N LEU A 339 16.96 -7.31 7.91
CA LEU A 339 16.52 -7.32 9.30
C LEU A 339 15.90 -8.69 9.61
N ARG A 340 16.24 -9.31 10.74
CA ARG A 340 15.90 -10.72 11.00
C ARG A 340 15.60 -11.02 12.46
N SER A 341 14.66 -11.92 12.73
CA SER A 341 14.43 -12.47 14.07
C SER A 341 15.04 -13.86 14.26
N ASN A 342 15.26 -14.59 13.16
CA ASN A 342 15.93 -15.88 13.16
C ASN A 342 17.15 -15.84 12.24
N LEU A 343 18.34 -15.97 12.81
CA LEU A 343 19.60 -15.96 12.04
C LEU A 343 19.87 -17.27 11.30
N ASN A 344 19.24 -18.37 11.72
CA ASN A 344 19.50 -19.73 11.21
C ASN A 344 18.59 -20.14 10.04
N ASP A 345 17.50 -19.43 9.79
CA ASP A 345 16.58 -19.71 8.69
C ASP A 345 16.33 -18.46 7.83
N TRP A 346 16.71 -18.53 6.56
CA TRP A 346 16.59 -17.45 5.59
C TRP A 346 15.32 -17.52 4.76
N ASN A 347 14.64 -18.67 4.73
CA ASN A 347 13.60 -18.96 3.73
C ASN A 347 12.18 -18.77 4.26
N GLY A 348 12.03 -18.40 5.54
CA GLY A 348 10.72 -18.23 6.20
C GLY A 348 10.45 -16.81 6.69
N SER A 349 9.37 -16.69 7.45
CA SER A 349 9.02 -15.47 8.19
C SER A 349 10.09 -15.12 9.23
N GLY A 350 10.23 -13.84 9.55
CA GLY A 350 11.33 -13.31 10.35
C GLY A 350 12.54 -12.92 9.51
N ASN A 351 12.33 -12.72 8.21
CA ASN A 351 13.29 -12.20 7.25
C ASN A 351 12.66 -10.98 6.57
N TRP A 352 13.05 -9.79 7.02
CA TRP A 352 12.52 -8.52 6.55
C TRP A 352 13.51 -7.83 5.63
N GLY A 353 12.96 -7.38 4.50
CA GLY A 353 13.70 -6.70 3.45
C GLY A 353 12.74 -6.01 2.48
N LEU A 354 13.26 -5.59 1.34
CA LEU A 354 12.49 -4.84 0.35
C LEU A 354 11.54 -5.75 -0.44
N ASN A 355 10.44 -5.16 -0.92
CA ASN A 355 9.56 -5.81 -1.88
C ASN A 355 10.21 -5.87 -3.29
N ALA A 356 9.55 -6.54 -4.24
CA ALA A 356 10.06 -6.69 -5.60
C ALA A 356 10.24 -5.36 -6.36
N ASN A 357 9.55 -4.30 -5.93
CA ASN A 357 9.67 -2.95 -6.51
C ASN A 357 10.79 -2.13 -5.87
N ASN A 358 11.38 -2.60 -4.78
CA ASN A 358 12.36 -1.89 -3.96
C ASN A 358 11.84 -0.57 -3.38
N ASP A 359 10.58 -0.54 -2.95
CA ASP A 359 10.00 0.64 -2.31
C ASP A 359 10.74 0.98 -1.01
N GLU A 360 11.35 2.16 -0.94
CA GLU A 360 12.15 2.59 0.22
C GLU A 360 11.27 2.83 1.46
N GLY A 361 11.78 2.47 2.63
CA GLY A 361 11.07 2.64 3.90
C GLY A 361 9.96 1.61 4.18
N ILE A 362 9.67 0.72 3.22
CA ILE A 362 8.68 -0.34 3.34
C ILE A 362 9.37 -1.70 3.42
N LEU A 363 8.92 -2.55 4.34
CA LEU A 363 9.39 -3.91 4.53
C LEU A 363 8.32 -4.91 4.07
N ILE A 364 8.78 -6.07 3.61
CA ILE A 364 7.98 -7.29 3.55
C ILE A 364 8.61 -8.36 4.43
N ASN A 365 7.78 -9.23 5.01
CA ASN A 365 8.22 -10.35 5.84
C ASN A 365 8.17 -11.65 5.04
N ASP A 366 9.23 -11.91 4.27
CA ASP A 366 9.28 -13.04 3.34
C ASP A 366 10.73 -13.51 3.13
N GLY A 367 10.94 -14.82 2.98
CA GLY A 367 12.27 -15.37 2.71
C GLY A 367 12.89 -14.88 1.40
N GLY A 368 12.05 -14.58 0.41
CA GLY A 368 12.39 -13.99 -0.88
C GLY A 368 12.45 -12.46 -0.90
N SER A 369 12.36 -11.79 0.25
CA SER A 369 12.54 -10.34 0.34
C SER A 369 13.90 -9.88 -0.21
N GLY A 370 13.94 -8.72 -0.86
CA GLY A 370 15.17 -8.11 -1.35
C GLY A 370 16.03 -7.54 -0.22
N ASN A 371 17.28 -7.21 -0.52
CA ASN A 371 18.18 -6.57 0.44
C ASN A 371 17.88 -5.07 0.53
N ILE A 372 17.80 -4.53 1.75
CA ILE A 372 17.78 -3.09 1.99
C ILE A 372 19.16 -2.55 1.63
N GLN A 373 19.22 -1.47 0.84
CA GLN A 373 20.48 -0.84 0.47
C GLN A 373 20.77 0.34 1.39
N ALA A 374 21.94 0.37 2.01
CA ALA A 374 22.43 1.56 2.68
C ALA A 374 22.65 2.66 1.62
N PRO A 375 22.11 3.89 1.79
CA PRO A 375 22.26 4.96 0.80
C PRO A 375 23.74 5.30 0.50
N GLN A 376 24.58 5.23 1.52
CA GLN A 376 26.04 5.34 1.46
C GLN A 376 26.66 4.55 2.61
N GLU A 377 27.93 4.15 2.48
CA GLU A 377 28.69 3.56 3.59
C GLU A 377 28.86 4.59 4.71
N GLY A 378 28.46 4.25 5.94
CA GLY A 378 28.49 5.17 7.07
C GLY A 378 27.67 4.70 8.27
N PHE A 379 27.53 5.56 9.29
CA PHE A 379 26.77 5.25 10.50
C PHE A 379 25.33 5.73 10.41
N TYR A 380 24.39 4.89 10.84
CA TYR A 380 22.97 5.18 10.80
C TYR A 380 22.30 4.87 12.11
N TRP A 381 21.42 5.76 12.52
CA TRP A 381 20.32 5.44 13.41
C TRP A 381 19.26 4.72 12.60
N VAL A 382 19.06 3.44 12.90
CA VAL A 382 18.10 2.55 12.26
C VAL A 382 16.88 2.47 13.17
N SER A 383 15.71 2.81 12.63
CA SER A 383 14.42 2.63 13.31
C SER A 383 13.56 1.68 12.49
N VAL A 384 12.95 0.70 13.14
CA VAL A 384 12.14 -0.34 12.49
C VAL A 384 10.81 -0.46 13.23
N ASP A 385 9.71 -0.49 12.51
CA ASP A 385 8.38 -0.77 13.04
C ASP A 385 7.85 -2.03 12.34
N LEU A 386 7.89 -3.16 13.03
CA LEU A 386 7.44 -4.44 12.48
C LEU A 386 5.92 -4.61 12.45
N ALA A 387 5.18 -3.79 13.18
CA ALA A 387 3.73 -3.83 13.15
C ALA A 387 3.21 -3.15 11.87
N ASN A 388 3.85 -2.05 11.47
CA ASN A 388 3.57 -1.34 10.21
C ASN A 388 4.44 -1.80 9.04
N LEU A 389 5.44 -2.65 9.28
CA LEU A 389 6.43 -3.10 8.30
C LEU A 389 7.13 -1.93 7.62
N THR A 390 7.68 -1.02 8.43
CA THR A 390 8.45 0.14 7.93
C THR A 390 9.82 0.23 8.58
N TYR A 391 10.71 0.96 7.93
CA TYR A 391 12.02 1.31 8.50
C TYR A 391 12.44 2.72 8.10
N GLN A 392 13.35 3.30 8.88
CA GLN A 392 14.00 4.58 8.58
C GLN A 392 15.49 4.50 8.88
N LEU A 393 16.30 5.13 8.01
CA LEU A 393 17.74 5.27 8.16
C LEU A 393 18.09 6.75 8.26
N GLN A 394 18.68 7.16 9.38
CA GLN A 394 19.14 8.52 9.57
C GLN A 394 20.65 8.52 9.83
N SER A 395 21.42 9.10 8.92
CA SER A 395 22.88 9.13 9.05
C SER A 395 23.33 10.01 10.22
N PHE A 396 24.38 9.59 10.92
CA PHE A 396 25.09 10.43 11.89
C PHE A 396 26.60 10.25 11.75
N GLU A 397 27.38 11.23 12.21
CA GLU A 397 28.84 11.19 12.05
C GLU A 397 29.56 10.60 13.26
N GLN A 398 29.06 10.89 14.47
CA GLN A 398 29.81 10.62 15.69
C GLN A 398 28.92 10.37 16.91
N MET A 399 29.33 9.43 17.76
CA MET A 399 28.81 9.30 19.13
C MET A 399 29.61 10.15 20.11
N GLY A 400 28.97 10.63 21.17
CA GLY A 400 29.56 11.48 22.19
C GLY A 400 29.09 11.11 23.60
N ILE A 401 29.89 11.53 24.58
CA ILE A 401 29.58 11.47 26.01
C ILE A 401 29.03 12.83 26.42
N ILE A 402 27.86 12.87 27.04
CA ILE A 402 27.20 14.11 27.51
C ILE A 402 26.82 13.94 28.99
N GLY A 403 26.85 15.01 29.78
CA GLY A 403 26.41 14.96 31.18
C GLY A 403 27.27 15.77 32.15
N ASP A 404 26.76 16.03 33.35
CA ASP A 404 27.49 16.80 34.38
C ASP A 404 28.69 16.06 34.99
N GLY A 405 28.88 14.78 34.62
CA GLY A 405 30.04 13.97 34.97
C GLY A 405 31.24 14.10 34.04
N GLN A 406 31.12 14.77 32.88
CA GLN A 406 32.19 14.91 31.88
C GLN A 406 32.51 16.40 31.58
N PRO A 407 33.67 16.71 30.95
CA PRO A 407 34.05 18.09 30.65
C PRO A 407 33.11 18.74 29.62
N GLY A 408 32.34 19.75 30.05
CA GLY A 408 31.36 20.42 29.20
C GLY A 408 29.91 20.23 29.67
N GLY A 409 29.68 19.35 30.64
CA GLY A 409 28.38 19.19 31.28
C GLY A 409 27.31 18.69 30.32
N TRP A 410 26.08 19.19 30.49
CA TRP A 410 24.97 18.97 29.57
C TRP A 410 24.99 19.91 28.35
N ASN A 411 26.00 20.78 28.22
CA ASN A 411 26.06 21.81 27.19
C ASN A 411 26.92 21.41 25.98
N ALA A 412 27.88 20.50 26.15
CA ALA A 412 28.79 20.09 25.09
C ALA A 412 29.20 18.62 25.25
N ASP A 413 29.14 17.88 24.14
CA ASP A 413 29.57 16.49 24.07
C ASP A 413 31.11 16.37 24.11
N THR A 414 31.62 15.34 24.78
CA THR A 414 32.96 14.80 24.51
C THR A 414 32.84 13.81 23.35
N PRO A 415 33.36 14.13 22.15
CA PRO A 415 33.24 13.26 20.97
C PRO A 415 34.05 11.97 21.10
N MET A 416 33.53 10.87 20.54
CA MET A 416 34.18 9.55 20.49
C MET A 416 34.53 9.20 19.04
N ASN A 417 35.66 8.53 18.82
CA ASN A 417 36.05 8.04 17.49
C ASN A 417 35.72 6.55 17.36
N TYR A 418 35.20 6.12 16.22
CA TYR A 418 34.94 4.71 15.98
C TYR A 418 36.25 3.93 15.75
N ASP A 419 36.42 2.82 16.47
CA ASP A 419 37.53 1.89 16.36
C ASP A 419 37.03 0.63 15.65
N ASP A 420 37.35 0.52 14.35
CA ASP A 420 36.88 -0.59 13.49
C ASP A 420 37.43 -1.96 13.92
N SER A 421 38.59 -1.98 14.59
CA SER A 421 39.20 -3.23 15.05
C SER A 421 38.49 -3.81 16.26
N GLU A 422 38.03 -2.94 17.15
CA GLU A 422 37.29 -3.32 18.36
C GLU A 422 35.76 -3.25 18.19
N LYS A 423 35.28 -2.73 17.04
CA LYS A 423 33.86 -2.47 16.74
C LYS A 423 33.18 -1.66 17.85
N CYS A 424 33.81 -0.55 18.23
CA CYS A 424 33.32 0.31 19.31
C CYS A 424 33.64 1.79 19.11
N TRP A 425 32.82 2.67 19.68
CA TRP A 425 33.15 4.08 19.82
C TRP A 425 34.10 4.27 21.01
N LYS A 426 35.17 5.04 20.84
CA LYS A 426 36.26 5.18 21.80
C LYS A 426 36.65 6.64 22.02
N ALA A 427 36.78 7.03 23.27
CA ALA A 427 37.38 8.29 23.69
C ALA A 427 38.45 8.02 24.76
N GLN A 428 39.57 8.74 24.71
CA GLN A 428 40.67 8.61 25.66
C GLN A 428 40.87 9.92 26.42
N GLY A 429 41.46 9.87 27.61
CA GLY A 429 41.72 11.05 28.42
C GLY A 429 40.46 11.71 28.96
N VAL A 430 39.33 10.98 29.06
CA VAL A 430 38.05 11.55 29.51
C VAL A 430 38.06 11.69 31.02
N VAL A 431 38.01 12.92 31.52
CA VAL A 431 37.94 13.19 32.96
C VAL A 431 36.50 13.05 33.45
N LEU A 432 36.23 12.02 34.24
CA LEU A 432 34.92 11.76 34.83
C LEU A 432 34.88 12.12 36.32
N THR A 433 33.76 12.67 36.78
CA THR A 433 33.56 13.07 38.19
C THR A 433 32.68 12.07 38.94
N ALA A 434 33.15 11.55 40.08
CA ALA A 434 32.39 10.61 40.90
C ALA A 434 31.05 11.20 41.38
N GLY A 435 30.00 10.38 41.39
CA GLY A 435 28.66 10.77 41.87
C GLY A 435 27.85 11.62 40.89
N LYS A 436 28.42 11.93 39.73
CA LYS A 436 27.80 12.70 38.64
C LYS A 436 27.28 11.78 37.54
N GLU A 437 26.64 12.34 36.52
CA GLU A 437 25.90 11.58 35.52
C GLU A 437 26.40 11.81 34.10
N ILE A 438 26.33 10.75 33.28
CA ILE A 438 26.63 10.77 31.85
C ILE A 438 25.56 10.02 31.04
N LYS A 439 25.51 10.28 29.73
CA LYS A 439 24.83 9.50 28.69
C LYS A 439 25.73 9.38 27.47
N PHE A 440 25.36 8.50 26.55
CA PHE A 440 25.96 8.41 25.22
C PHE A 440 24.94 8.81 24.18
N ARG A 441 25.25 9.75 23.29
CA ARG A 441 24.31 10.18 22.24
C ARG A 441 25.02 10.51 20.93
N SER A 442 24.27 10.63 19.84
CA SER A 442 24.80 11.27 18.62
C SER A 442 25.20 12.72 18.94
N VAL A 443 26.42 13.11 18.59
CA VAL A 443 26.96 14.43 18.94
C VAL A 443 26.04 15.54 18.46
N GLY A 444 25.71 16.48 19.34
CA GLY A 444 24.93 17.67 18.98
C GLY A 444 23.42 17.49 18.83
N THR A 445 22.87 16.28 19.01
CA THR A 445 21.42 16.05 18.88
C THR A 445 20.87 15.06 19.92
N TRP A 446 19.61 15.24 20.32
CA TRP A 446 18.85 14.30 21.14
C TRP A 446 17.92 13.39 20.34
N ASP A 447 17.74 13.66 19.05
CA ASP A 447 16.68 13.06 18.23
C ASP A 447 17.07 11.70 17.62
N LEU A 448 18.36 11.36 17.66
CA LEU A 448 18.91 10.10 17.13
C LEU A 448 19.28 9.14 18.27
N ALA A 449 20.48 8.56 18.24
CA ALA A 449 20.97 7.70 19.31
C ALA A 449 21.07 8.46 20.63
N ASN A 450 20.45 7.93 21.68
CA ASN A 450 20.48 8.50 23.04
C ASN A 450 20.37 7.38 24.07
N PHE A 451 21.50 6.93 24.60
CA PHE A 451 21.60 5.77 25.46
C PHE A 451 21.92 6.13 26.91
N GLY A 452 21.22 5.46 27.83
CA GLY A 452 21.41 5.54 29.26
C GLY A 452 21.25 4.17 29.92
N GLY A 453 20.90 4.13 31.20
CA GLY A 453 20.72 2.90 31.97
C GLY A 453 21.96 2.53 32.76
N SER A 454 22.50 1.33 32.54
CA SER A 454 23.74 0.87 33.18
C SER A 454 24.82 0.60 32.14
N LEU A 455 26.08 0.64 32.57
CA LEU A 455 27.21 0.38 31.68
C LEU A 455 27.15 -1.01 31.02
N ASP A 456 26.58 -2.02 31.68
CA ASP A 456 26.44 -3.38 31.11
C ASP A 456 25.10 -3.62 30.39
N ASN A 457 24.21 -2.62 30.36
CA ASN A 457 22.90 -2.71 29.72
C ASN A 457 22.40 -1.31 29.34
N LEU A 458 22.90 -0.81 28.23
CA LEU A 458 22.51 0.48 27.68
C LEU A 458 21.19 0.36 26.94
N ILE A 459 20.25 1.25 27.26
CA ILE A 459 18.90 1.24 26.69
C ILE A 459 18.62 2.61 26.08
N TYR A 460 18.00 2.61 24.90
CA TYR A 460 17.58 3.83 24.21
C TYR A 460 16.60 4.63 25.07
N ASN A 461 16.83 5.93 25.17
CA ASN A 461 16.05 6.89 25.98
C ASN A 461 15.90 6.54 27.47
N ALA A 462 16.71 5.62 28.01
CA ALA A 462 16.74 5.37 29.44
C ALA A 462 17.38 6.54 30.23
N GLY A 463 17.21 6.50 31.55
CA GLY A 463 17.77 7.47 32.49
C GLY A 463 19.30 7.53 32.47
N ASN A 464 19.87 8.57 33.09
CA ASN A 464 21.30 8.81 33.05
C ASN A 464 22.12 7.72 33.76
N ILE A 465 23.39 7.58 33.37
CA ILE A 465 24.34 6.63 33.95
C ILE A 465 25.14 7.36 35.04
N ARG A 466 25.11 6.85 36.27
CA ARG A 466 25.89 7.41 37.37
C ARG A 466 27.36 6.98 37.27
N VAL A 467 28.26 7.94 37.32
CA VAL A 467 29.72 7.73 37.42
C VAL A 467 30.04 7.31 38.86
N ALA A 468 30.43 6.04 39.04
CA ALA A 468 30.75 5.50 40.37
C ALA A 468 32.09 6.02 40.92
N GLU A 469 33.11 6.08 40.07
CA GLU A 469 34.48 6.49 40.42
C GLU A 469 34.95 7.62 39.50
N GLY A 470 35.61 8.61 40.08
CA GLY A 470 36.18 9.74 39.34
C GLY A 470 37.64 9.49 38.94
N GLY A 471 38.09 10.17 37.90
CA GLY A 471 39.44 10.00 37.34
C GLY A 471 39.48 10.25 35.85
N THR A 472 40.60 9.91 35.23
CA THR A 472 40.77 9.94 33.77
C THR A 472 40.55 8.53 33.22
N PHE A 473 39.76 8.40 32.15
CA PHE A 473 39.36 7.12 31.60
C PHE A 473 39.50 7.08 30.08
N THR A 474 39.87 5.90 29.57
CA THR A 474 39.50 5.47 28.23
C THR A 474 38.09 4.89 28.28
N VAL A 475 37.18 5.49 27.54
CA VAL A 475 35.77 5.10 27.45
C VAL A 475 35.54 4.36 26.13
N LYS A 476 34.93 3.17 26.21
CA LYS A 476 34.55 2.36 25.04
C LYS A 476 33.06 2.08 25.07
N LEU A 477 32.38 2.25 23.94
CA LEU A 477 30.93 2.07 23.78
C LEU A 477 30.67 1.09 22.63
N TYR A 478 29.98 -0.01 22.94
CA TYR A 478 29.70 -1.12 22.03
C TYR A 478 28.21 -1.15 21.70
N LEU A 479 27.88 -0.79 20.46
CA LEU A 479 26.50 -0.76 19.94
C LEU A 479 26.25 -1.83 18.86
N GLU A 480 27.31 -2.40 18.28
CA GLU A 480 27.23 -3.50 17.31
C GLU A 480 27.51 -4.83 18.01
N THR A 481 26.50 -5.34 18.71
CA THR A 481 26.59 -6.58 19.49
C THR A 481 25.43 -7.52 19.18
N ALA A 482 25.54 -8.82 19.44
CA ALA A 482 24.41 -9.76 19.29
C ALA A 482 23.38 -9.67 20.43
N GLY A 483 23.49 -8.70 21.33
CA GLY A 483 22.57 -8.54 22.45
C GLY A 483 22.67 -7.16 23.05
N LYS A 484 22.88 -7.10 24.37
CA LYS A 484 22.89 -5.84 25.12
C LYS A 484 24.04 -4.92 24.69
N TYR A 485 23.67 -3.69 24.38
CA TYR A 485 24.61 -2.59 24.26
C TYR A 485 25.27 -2.33 25.61
N HIS A 486 26.55 -1.98 25.59
CA HIS A 486 27.32 -1.77 26.82
C HIS A 486 28.47 -0.79 26.60
N ALA A 487 28.98 -0.24 27.69
CA ALA A 487 30.14 0.61 27.71
C ALA A 487 31.11 0.21 28.83
N LYS A 488 32.39 0.50 28.64
CA LYS A 488 33.46 0.26 29.60
C LYS A 488 34.18 1.56 29.91
N LEU A 489 34.35 1.83 31.20
CA LEU A 489 35.19 2.90 31.71
C LEU A 489 36.51 2.27 32.19
N ILE A 490 37.58 2.44 31.43
CA ILE A 490 38.90 1.88 31.73
C ILE A 490 39.76 3.01 32.29
N LYS A 491 40.10 2.93 33.58
CA LYS A 491 40.91 3.96 34.24
C LYS A 491 42.32 4.00 33.64
N GLU A 492 42.81 5.20 33.37
CA GLU A 492 44.14 5.46 32.80
C GLU A 492 45.26 5.56 33.85
#